data_AF-A0A2T2ZNT3-F1
#
_entry.id   AF-A0A2T2ZNT3-F1
#
_cell.length_a   1.000
_cell.length_b   1.000
_cell.length_c   1.000
_cell.angle_alpha   90.00
_cell.angle_beta   90.00
_cell.angle_gamma   90.00
#
_symmetry.space_group_name_H-M   'P 1'
#
loop_
_entity.id
_entity.type
_entity.pdbx_description
1 polymer ?
#
loop_
_entity_poly.entity_id
_entity_poly.type
_entity_poly.pdbx_seq_one_letter_code
_entity_poly.pdbx_strand_id
1 'polypeptide(L)'
;MPYPPIDEDALLALPGICDLTQIELAHDLMQQHRCCRIEQCAWKQVAYRTLVHLRRVEPPRLSPRERAHRRGIEFPVGSGVSASPRHNAVPIETFQQVLAGLTELANSVHPNVIRDR
;
A
#
# COMPACT_ATOMS: atom_id res chain seq x y z
N MET A 1 -21.49 -44.13 8.47
CA MET A 1 -20.46 -43.15 8.86
C MET A 1 -21.13 -42.10 9.74
N PRO A 2 -20.87 -42.08 11.06
CA PRO A 2 -21.37 -41.03 11.92
C PRO A 2 -20.52 -39.77 11.73
N TYR A 3 -21.17 -38.62 11.52
CA TYR A 3 -20.52 -37.31 11.49
C TYR A 3 -19.88 -37.02 12.85
N PRO A 4 -18.73 -36.33 12.92
CA PRO A 4 -18.15 -35.97 14.20
C PRO A 4 -19.09 -34.99 14.93
N PRO A 5 -19.08 -34.97 16.27
CA PRO A 5 -19.88 -34.02 17.03
C PRO A 5 -19.44 -32.62 16.63
N ILE A 6 -20.39 -31.78 16.25
CA ILE A 6 -20.16 -30.35 16.15
C ILE A 6 -19.76 -29.92 17.56
N ASP A 7 -18.57 -29.33 17.68
CA ASP A 7 -18.09 -28.75 18.92
C ASP A 7 -19.07 -27.64 19.31
N GLU A 8 -19.96 -27.91 20.27
CA GLU A 8 -21.05 -27.02 20.69
C GLU A 8 -20.53 -25.70 21.31
N ASP A 9 -19.21 -25.58 21.52
CA ASP A 9 -18.53 -24.37 21.98
C ASP A 9 -17.88 -23.55 20.84
N ALA A 10 -18.04 -23.95 19.57
CA ALA A 10 -17.61 -23.15 18.44
C ALA A 10 -18.54 -21.93 18.29
N LEU A 11 -18.14 -20.80 18.87
CA LEU A 11 -18.79 -19.50 18.65
C LEU A 11 -18.65 -19.09 17.18
N LEU A 12 -19.57 -19.56 16.35
CA LEU A 12 -19.70 -19.19 14.95
C LEU A 12 -20.38 -17.82 14.88
N ALA A 13 -19.60 -16.75 14.98
CA ALA A 13 -20.10 -15.42 14.68
C ALA A 13 -20.46 -15.32 13.20
N LEU A 14 -21.67 -14.85 12.90
CA LEU A 14 -22.06 -14.55 11.52
C LEU A 14 -21.08 -13.54 10.92
N PRO A 15 -20.66 -13.71 9.65
CA PRO A 15 -19.62 -12.88 9.03
C PRO A 15 -19.82 -11.37 9.21
N GLY A 16 -21.09 -10.91 9.12
CA GLY A 16 -21.41 -9.49 9.25
C GLY A 16 -21.19 -8.88 10.64
N ILE A 17 -21.23 -9.69 11.72
CA ILE A 17 -20.98 -9.19 13.09
C ILE A 17 -19.47 -8.94 13.29
N CYS A 18 -18.64 -9.82 12.75
CA CYS A 18 -17.19 -9.66 12.76
C CYS A 18 -16.77 -8.41 11.97
N ASP A 19 -17.39 -8.16 10.81
CA ASP A 19 -17.07 -6.98 10.01
C ASP A 19 -17.41 -5.67 10.73
N LEU A 20 -18.55 -5.61 11.42
CA LEU A 20 -18.95 -4.42 12.20
C LEU A 20 -17.97 -4.13 13.35
N THR A 21 -17.62 -5.15 14.12
CA THR A 21 -16.67 -5.01 15.23
C THR A 21 -15.27 -4.64 14.75
N GLN A 22 -14.83 -5.16 13.60
CA GLN A 22 -13.57 -4.77 12.97
C GLN A 22 -13.58 -3.30 12.48
N ILE A 23 -14.71 -2.81 11.97
CA ILE A 23 -14.86 -1.41 11.56
C ILE A 23 -14.75 -0.48 12.77
N GLU A 24 -15.49 -0.78 13.85
CA GLU A 24 -15.47 0.03 15.08
C GLU A 24 -14.06 0.08 15.68
N LEU A 25 -13.41 -1.08 15.86
CA LEU A 25 -12.05 -1.16 16.36
C LEU A 25 -11.06 -0.37 15.48
N ALA A 26 -11.20 -0.46 14.15
CA ALA A 26 -10.33 0.28 13.24
C ALA A 26 -10.56 1.80 13.35
N HIS A 27 -11.80 2.26 13.52
CA HIS A 27 -12.07 3.67 13.78
C HIS A 27 -11.46 4.14 15.11
N ASP A 28 -11.59 3.35 16.17
CA ASP A 28 -11.01 3.67 17.48
C ASP A 28 -9.48 3.75 17.42
N LEU A 29 -8.83 2.79 16.76
CA LEU A 29 -7.38 2.84 16.54
C LEU A 29 -6.95 4.08 15.73
N MET A 30 -7.73 4.47 14.72
CA MET A 30 -7.45 5.70 13.96
C MET A 30 -7.57 6.96 14.84
N GLN A 31 -8.51 6.99 15.79
CA GLN A 31 -8.69 8.10 16.73
C GLN A 31 -7.58 8.12 17.80
N GLN A 32 -7.28 6.98 18.42
CA GLN A 32 -6.23 6.83 19.43
C GLN A 32 -4.86 7.21 18.86
N HIS A 33 -4.57 6.80 17.62
CA HIS A 33 -3.33 7.10 16.92
C HIS A 33 -3.42 8.34 16.02
N ARG A 34 -4.27 9.33 16.34
CA ARG A 34 -4.45 10.54 15.52
C ARG A 34 -3.13 11.29 15.25
N CYS A 35 -2.25 11.38 16.26
CA CYS A 35 -0.98 12.09 16.19
C CYS A 35 0.13 11.30 15.46
N CYS A 36 -0.06 9.99 15.25
CA CYS A 36 0.93 9.16 14.58
C CYS A 36 0.94 9.40 13.06
N ARG A 37 2.12 9.36 12.45
CA ARG A 37 2.25 9.28 10.99
C ARG A 37 1.92 7.87 10.54
N ILE A 38 1.11 7.74 9.48
CA ILE A 38 0.69 6.43 8.97
C ILE A 38 1.89 5.58 8.53
N GLU A 39 2.92 6.17 7.93
CA GLU A 39 4.15 5.50 7.51
C GLU A 39 4.94 4.85 8.67
N GLN A 40 4.74 5.32 9.92
CA GLN A 40 5.58 4.98 11.07
C GLN A 40 4.82 4.26 12.20
N CYS A 41 3.51 4.05 12.06
CA CYS A 41 2.68 3.45 13.10
C CYS A 41 1.97 2.22 12.56
N ALA A 42 2.41 1.03 12.99
CA ALA A 42 1.83 -0.24 12.58
C ALA A 42 0.32 -0.30 12.85
N TRP A 43 -0.12 0.14 14.03
CA TRP A 43 -1.54 0.18 14.42
C TRP A 43 -2.39 1.04 13.48
N LYS A 44 -1.90 2.24 13.14
CA LYS A 44 -2.59 3.13 12.20
C LYS A 44 -2.61 2.57 10.78
N GLN A 45 -1.55 1.88 10.35
CA GLN A 45 -1.53 1.20 9.05
C GLN A 45 -2.55 0.07 8.97
N VAL A 46 -2.60 -0.78 9.99
CA VAL A 46 -3.55 -1.91 10.06
C VAL A 46 -4.98 -1.38 10.04
N ALA A 47 -5.31 -0.43 10.91
CA ALA A 47 -6.63 0.19 10.97
C ALA A 47 -7.05 0.81 9.64
N TYR A 48 -6.17 1.58 9.00
CA TYR A 48 -6.43 2.15 7.68
C TYR A 48 -6.68 1.07 6.62
N ARG A 49 -5.85 0.02 6.57
CA ARG A 49 -6.01 -1.07 5.60
C ARG A 49 -7.32 -1.83 5.80
N THR A 50 -7.72 -2.08 7.05
CA THR A 50 -9.02 -2.68 7.39
C THR A 50 -10.17 -1.84 6.86
N LEU A 51 -10.15 -0.53 7.10
CA LEU A 51 -11.21 0.38 6.62
C LEU A 51 -11.26 0.47 5.09
N VAL A 52 -10.11 0.39 4.40
CA VAL A 52 -10.05 0.32 2.93
C VAL A 52 -10.62 -1.01 2.42
N HIS A 53 -10.24 -2.13 3.05
CA HIS A 53 -10.71 -3.46 2.67
C HIS A 53 -12.24 -3.56 2.77
N LEU A 54 -12.80 -3.05 3.88
CA LEU A 54 -14.25 -3.01 4.14
C LEU A 54 -14.96 -1.83 3.46
N ARG A 55 -14.29 -1.14 2.52
CA ARG A 55 -14.84 -0.05 1.69
C ARG A 55 -15.41 1.14 2.48
N ARG A 56 -14.93 1.36 3.71
CA ARG A 56 -15.29 2.53 4.54
C ARG A 56 -14.42 3.75 4.27
N VAL A 57 -13.22 3.53 3.75
CA VAL A 57 -12.29 4.60 3.34
C VAL A 57 -11.85 4.33 1.91
N GLU A 58 -11.98 5.33 1.04
CA GLU A 58 -11.40 5.27 -0.31
C GLU A 58 -9.90 5.58 -0.23
N PRO A 59 -9.02 4.71 -0.74
CA PRO A 59 -7.60 5.01 -0.77
C PRO A 59 -7.32 6.20 -1.69
N PRO A 60 -6.32 7.04 -1.38
CA PRO A 60 -6.03 8.21 -2.19
C PRO A 60 -5.61 7.79 -3.60
N ARG A 61 -6.24 8.37 -4.61
CA ARG A 61 -5.96 8.11 -6.03
C ARG A 61 -4.59 8.61 -6.50
N LEU A 62 -3.97 9.49 -5.71
CA LEU A 62 -2.70 10.12 -6.01
C LEU A 62 -1.69 9.73 -4.94
N SER A 63 -0.47 9.45 -5.38
CA SER A 63 0.66 9.20 -4.50
C SER A 63 0.95 10.43 -3.62
N PRO A 64 1.59 10.23 -2.43
CA PRO A 64 2.01 11.34 -1.58
C PRO A 64 2.83 12.41 -2.32
N ARG A 65 3.71 11.99 -3.25
CA ARG A 65 4.53 12.89 -4.06
C ARG A 65 3.70 13.72 -5.04
N GLU A 66 2.79 13.10 -5.77
CA GLU A 66 1.89 13.82 -6.69
C GLU A 66 0.99 14.81 -5.95
N ARG A 67 0.48 14.43 -4.76
CA ARG A 67 -0.31 15.34 -3.93
C ARG A 67 0.49 16.55 -3.48
N ALA A 68 1.74 16.36 -3.08
CA ALA A 68 2.62 17.46 -2.69
C ALA A 68 2.88 18.40 -3.87
N HIS A 69 3.26 17.84 -5.04
CA HIS A 69 3.49 18.59 -6.26
C HIS A 69 2.26 19.43 -6.67
N ARG A 70 1.06 18.84 -6.72
CA ARG A 70 -0.18 19.57 -7.06
C ARG A 70 -0.52 20.68 -6.07
N ARG A 71 -0.06 20.58 -4.83
CA ARG A 71 -0.26 21.61 -3.79
C ARG A 71 0.86 22.64 -3.76
N GLY A 72 1.87 22.54 -4.63
CA GLY A 72 3.05 23.40 -4.59
C GLY A 72 3.88 23.22 -3.30
N ILE A 73 3.73 22.07 -2.63
CA ILE A 73 4.44 21.77 -1.39
C ILE A 73 5.64 20.89 -1.74
N GLU A 74 6.80 21.23 -1.18
CA GLU A 74 7.98 20.39 -1.31
C GLU A 74 7.75 19.02 -0.67
N PHE A 75 7.99 17.95 -1.42
CA PHE A 75 7.86 16.60 -0.90
C PHE A 75 9.09 16.29 -0.04
N PRO A 76 8.94 15.87 1.23
CA PRO A 76 10.08 15.62 2.10
C PRO A 76 10.94 14.50 1.53
N VAL A 77 12.14 14.84 1.09
CA VAL A 77 13.23 13.90 0.83
C VAL A 77 13.74 13.45 2.20
N GLY A 78 13.48 12.20 2.57
CA GLY A 78 13.53 11.72 3.96
C GLY A 78 14.76 12.19 4.76
N SER A 79 14.54 13.11 5.70
CA SER A 79 15.48 13.36 6.80
C SER A 79 15.36 12.21 7.80
N GLY A 80 16.46 11.50 8.01
CA GLY A 80 16.51 10.18 8.62
C GLY A 80 16.09 10.09 10.07
N VAL A 81 14.96 9.42 10.34
CA VAL A 81 14.65 8.79 11.65
C VAL A 81 14.03 7.38 11.50
N SER A 82 13.80 6.88 10.29
CA SER A 82 13.41 5.47 10.08
C SER A 82 13.78 4.99 8.69
N ALA A 83 15.03 5.20 8.28
CA ALA A 83 15.59 4.34 7.27
C ALA A 83 15.69 2.96 7.92
N SER A 84 14.70 2.09 7.68
CA SER A 84 15.00 0.66 7.63
C SER A 84 16.32 0.53 6.85
N PRO A 85 17.32 -0.22 7.34
CA PRO A 85 18.56 -0.35 6.60
C PRO A 85 18.19 -0.69 5.18
N ARG A 86 18.73 0.06 4.22
CA ARG A 86 18.50 -0.17 2.78
C ARG A 86 19.09 -1.56 2.45
N HIS A 87 18.42 -2.63 2.85
CA HIS A 87 18.78 -4.01 2.52
C HIS A 87 18.58 -4.28 1.02
N ASN A 88 17.98 -3.33 0.30
CA ASN A 88 17.84 -3.32 -1.14
C ASN A 88 18.43 -2.02 -1.72
N ALA A 89 19.63 -1.62 -1.29
CA ALA A 89 20.40 -0.65 -2.06
C ALA A 89 20.85 -1.33 -3.36
N VAL A 90 19.94 -1.39 -4.33
CA VAL A 90 20.25 -1.84 -5.68
C VAL A 90 21.33 -0.89 -6.22
N PRO A 91 22.48 -1.42 -6.68
CA PRO A 91 23.54 -0.59 -7.23
C PRO A 91 23.00 0.26 -8.38
N ILE A 92 23.48 1.50 -8.51
CA ILE A 92 22.99 2.45 -9.52
C ILE A 92 23.19 1.91 -10.94
N GLU A 93 24.21 1.07 -11.11
CA GLU A 93 24.55 0.37 -12.34
C GLU A 93 23.42 -0.58 -12.75
N THR A 94 22.82 -1.30 -11.79
CA THR A 94 21.68 -2.18 -12.06
C THR A 94 20.46 -1.38 -12.51
N PHE A 95 20.23 -0.21 -11.90
CA PHE A 95 19.12 0.66 -12.33
C PHE A 95 19.35 1.18 -13.76
N GLN A 96 20.56 1.61 -14.10
CA GLN A 96 20.93 2.04 -15.45
C GLN A 96 20.75 0.90 -16.47
N GLN A 97 21.16 -0.32 -16.11
CA GLN A 97 21.02 -1.49 -16.96
C GLN A 97 19.55 -1.84 -17.23
N VAL A 98 18.69 -1.77 -16.21
CA VAL A 98 17.24 -1.98 -16.38
C VAL A 98 16.64 -0.91 -17.30
N LEU A 99 17.00 0.37 -17.11
CA LEU A 99 16.51 1.44 -17.98
C LEU A 99 16.96 1.29 -19.44
N ALA A 100 18.22 0.90 -19.66
CA ALA A 100 18.74 0.61 -21.00
C ALA A 100 17.94 -0.54 -21.65
N GLY A 101 17.75 -1.66 -20.95
CA GLY A 101 16.98 -2.80 -21.46
C GLY A 101 15.51 -2.45 -21.75
N LEU A 102 14.86 -1.65 -20.90
CA LEU A 102 13.50 -1.19 -21.15
C LEU A 102 13.41 -0.28 -22.39
N THR A 103 14.44 0.54 -22.63
CA THR A 103 14.53 1.41 -23.81
C THR A 103 14.70 0.59 -25.08
N GLU A 104 15.56 -0.42 -25.07
CA GLU A 104 15.74 -1.36 -26.18
C GLU A 104 14.45 -2.14 -26.50
N LEU A 105 13.75 -2.62 -25.46
CA LEU A 105 12.45 -3.29 -25.62
C LEU A 105 11.40 -2.34 -26.22
N ALA A 106 11.29 -1.11 -25.73
CA ALA A 106 10.36 -0.14 -26.31
C ALA A 106 10.66 0.15 -27.79
N ASN A 107 11.93 0.28 -28.16
CA ASN A 107 12.37 0.54 -29.53
C ASN A 107 12.15 -0.67 -30.47
N SER A 108 12.18 -1.90 -29.95
CA SER A 108 11.90 -3.11 -30.73
C SER A 108 10.39 -3.37 -30.91
N VAL A 109 9.56 -2.96 -29.93
CA VAL A 109 8.09 -3.06 -30.01
C VAL A 109 7.49 -1.99 -30.92
N HIS A 110 8.15 -0.85 -31.05
CA HIS A 110 7.86 0.15 -32.07
C HIS A 110 9.01 0.21 -33.06
N PRO A 111 9.16 -0.79 -33.96
CA PRO A 111 10.19 -0.73 -34.98
C PRO A 111 9.91 0.54 -35.77
N ASN A 112 10.82 1.50 -35.64
CA ASN A 112 10.90 2.73 -36.40
C ASN A 112 10.10 2.63 -37.70
N VAL A 113 8.87 3.17 -37.69
CA VAL A 113 8.18 3.52 -38.93
C VAL A 113 8.95 4.72 -39.46
N ILE A 114 10.09 4.44 -40.07
CA ILE A 114 10.76 5.35 -40.98
C ILE A 114 9.74 5.54 -42.10
N ARG A 115 8.94 6.60 -41.99
CA ARG A 115 8.22 7.16 -43.14
C ARG A 115 9.29 7.75 -44.04
N ASP A 116 9.80 6.93 -44.95
CA ASP A 116 10.43 7.42 -46.17
C ASP A 116 9.45 8.39 -46.85
N ARG A 117 9.95 9.59 -47.14
CA ARG A 117 9.32 10.52 -48.08
C ARG A 117 10.39 11.20 -48.88
#